data_AF-D0LTG4-F1
#
_entry.id   AF-D0LTG4-F1
#
_cell.length_a   1.000
_cell.length_b   1.000
_cell.length_c   1.000
_cell.angle_alpha   90.00
_cell.angle_beta   90.00
_cell.angle_gamma   90.00
#
_symmetry.space_group_name_H-M   'P 1'
#
loop_
_entity.id
_entity.type
_entity.pdbx_description
1 polymer ?
#
loop_
_entity_poly.entity_id
_entity_poly.type
_entity_poly.pdbx_seq_one_letter_code
_entity_poly.pdbx_strand_id
1 'polypeptide(L)'
;MIDPKLRLSDTLATVTRRVKQFEPEVCRALKGHYHLCLHSESGSQRNLFISIGEESARLVDSSSAEVDLRLKLRETDFVSLIAGSTDPFTLFTNERLLLHDGRGNAVPFAAGRRLLQTLLVEWRIDSTSVAAIEAHAARLAGRTHVDRVTGCEADEFFARYARPGVPVILGGMARDWPLTSLDPQTLGERFGGYQVAVFSDLVEDAGTSNEGKQAVQTSGRVFTNMPLREFIQMSFSGPRRLGDLSRVTPYITAHSLPDELLEWIEYPPFFPREAFVRPKMWMGPSHTETPLHRDLIDNFLAQVWGFKQMRLISPAHTAKLYAIAENLNPYYQPSQLDADRPDLAQFPMCADVPYTDCVLSPGDILYLPAGWWHRVRSLEPSLSVNFFALNQAPSSISSTSA
;
A
#
# COMPACT_ATOMS: atom_id res chain seq x y z
N MET A 1 9.56 9.81 -15.65
CA MET A 1 10.44 8.63 -15.91
C MET A 1 11.45 8.50 -14.78
N ILE A 2 11.78 7.29 -14.33
CA ILE A 2 12.86 7.02 -13.37
C ILE A 2 14.15 7.58 -13.98
N ASP A 3 14.90 8.42 -13.26
CA ASP A 3 16.22 8.84 -13.73
C ASP A 3 17.15 7.61 -13.72
N PRO A 4 17.55 7.08 -14.89
CA PRO A 4 18.47 5.94 -14.96
C PRO A 4 19.87 6.30 -14.44
N LYS A 5 20.11 7.59 -14.14
CA LYS A 5 21.37 8.13 -13.64
C LYS A 5 21.35 8.41 -12.15
N LEU A 6 20.33 8.00 -11.39
CA LEU A 6 20.33 8.15 -9.93
C LEU A 6 21.58 7.47 -9.35
N ARG A 7 22.58 8.28 -9.00
CA ARG A 7 23.83 7.75 -8.49
C ARG A 7 23.61 7.34 -7.05
N LEU A 8 24.32 6.32 -6.62
CA LEU A 8 24.32 5.91 -5.22
C LEU A 8 24.70 7.07 -4.29
N SER A 9 25.58 7.97 -4.71
CA SER A 9 25.93 9.19 -3.97
C SER A 9 24.70 10.06 -3.67
N ASP A 10 23.83 10.23 -4.66
CA ASP A 10 22.65 11.09 -4.59
C ASP A 10 21.58 10.44 -3.70
N THR A 11 21.48 9.11 -3.83
CA THR A 11 20.64 8.22 -3.01
C THR A 11 21.04 8.30 -1.52
N LEU A 12 22.33 8.18 -1.20
CA LEU A 12 22.86 8.28 0.17
C LEU A 12 22.76 9.69 0.74
N ALA A 13 22.99 10.73 -0.07
CA ALA A 13 22.78 12.11 0.35
C ALA A 13 21.30 12.38 0.69
N THR A 14 20.39 11.77 -0.06
CA THR A 14 18.94 11.83 0.19
C THR A 14 18.59 11.17 1.52
N VAL A 15 19.07 9.95 1.77
CA VAL A 15 18.85 9.26 3.07
C VAL A 15 19.45 10.04 4.24
N THR A 16 20.65 10.58 4.07
CA THR A 16 21.32 11.41 5.10
C THR A 16 20.47 12.62 5.50
N ARG A 17 19.89 13.30 4.50
CA ARG A 17 19.01 14.45 4.73
C ARG A 17 17.73 14.02 5.46
N ARG A 18 17.14 12.89 5.05
CA ARG A 18 15.89 12.36 5.62
C ARG A 18 16.04 11.98 7.09
N VAL A 19 17.11 11.28 7.46
CA VAL A 19 17.38 10.92 8.86
C VAL A 19 17.39 12.16 9.77
N LYS A 20 17.93 13.29 9.30
CA LYS A 20 17.98 14.54 10.06
C LYS A 20 16.64 15.27 10.17
N GLN A 21 15.61 14.83 9.44
CA GLN A 21 14.28 15.44 9.36
C GLN A 21 13.20 14.59 10.04
N PHE A 22 13.56 13.55 10.78
CA PHE A 22 12.57 12.75 11.50
C PHE A 22 11.91 13.56 12.60
N GLU A 23 10.58 13.63 12.54
CA GLU A 23 9.75 14.22 13.59
C GLU A 23 9.79 13.39 14.88
N PRO A 24 9.55 13.98 16.06
CA PRO A 24 9.62 13.27 17.35
C PRO A 24 8.72 12.02 17.43
N GLU A 25 7.58 12.01 16.76
CA GLU A 25 6.69 10.83 16.69
C GLU A 25 7.34 9.65 15.97
N VAL A 26 8.02 9.92 14.85
CA VAL A 26 8.78 8.92 14.09
C VAL A 26 9.96 8.41 14.89
N CYS A 27 10.67 9.32 15.57
CA CYS A 27 11.80 8.99 16.45
C CYS A 27 11.39 8.03 17.57
N ARG A 28 10.30 8.32 18.30
CA ARG A 28 9.77 7.43 19.35
C ARG A 28 9.41 6.04 18.81
N ALA A 29 8.78 5.97 17.65
CA ALA A 29 8.34 4.70 17.06
C ALA A 29 9.49 3.84 16.49
N LEU A 30 10.65 4.44 16.22
CA LEU A 30 11.83 3.80 15.64
C LEU A 30 13.08 3.88 16.53
N LYS A 31 12.93 4.18 17.82
CA LYS A 31 14.06 4.31 18.75
C LYS A 31 14.99 3.10 18.66
N GLY A 32 16.28 3.33 18.46
CA GLY A 32 17.29 2.27 18.32
C GLY A 32 18.48 2.62 17.43
N HIS A 33 19.34 1.63 17.23
CA HIS A 33 20.57 1.69 16.47
C HIS A 33 20.52 0.75 15.26
N TYR A 34 20.69 1.32 14.07
CA TYR A 34 20.52 0.61 12.81
C TYR A 34 21.80 0.62 11.99
N HIS A 35 22.03 -0.48 11.28
CA HIS A 35 23.15 -0.61 10.35
C HIS A 35 22.65 -1.00 8.95
N LEU A 36 22.74 -0.07 8.01
CA LEU A 36 22.48 -0.33 6.60
C LEU A 36 23.80 -0.64 5.88
N CYS A 37 23.94 -1.89 5.45
CA CYS A 37 25.10 -2.42 4.73
C CYS A 37 24.77 -2.59 3.25
N LEU A 38 25.35 -1.75 2.41
CA LEU A 38 25.20 -1.80 0.96
C LEU A 38 26.44 -2.44 0.35
N HIS A 39 26.27 -3.44 -0.51
CA HIS A 39 27.39 -4.07 -1.21
C HIS A 39 27.29 -3.90 -2.72
N SER A 40 28.42 -3.61 -3.36
CA SER A 40 28.54 -3.54 -4.81
C SER A 40 28.84 -4.91 -5.41
N GLU A 41 28.75 -5.01 -6.74
CA GLU A 41 29.18 -6.20 -7.48
C GLU A 41 30.71 -6.38 -7.47
N SER A 42 31.47 -5.30 -7.29
CA SER A 42 32.93 -5.33 -7.19
C SER A 42 33.45 -5.74 -5.80
N GLY A 43 32.55 -6.06 -4.87
CA GLY A 43 32.88 -6.48 -3.50
C GLY A 43 33.12 -5.32 -2.54
N SER A 44 32.99 -4.07 -2.96
CA SER A 44 33.06 -2.92 -2.04
C SER A 44 31.80 -2.84 -1.19
N GLN A 45 31.97 -2.40 0.06
CA GLN A 45 30.86 -2.20 1.00
C GLN A 45 30.77 -0.74 1.43
N ARG A 46 29.54 -0.23 1.55
CA ARG A 46 29.24 1.03 2.21
C ARG A 46 28.34 0.78 3.39
N ASN A 47 28.70 1.38 4.51
CA ASN A 47 27.99 1.20 5.76
C ASN A 47 27.43 2.55 6.20
N LEU A 48 26.17 2.55 6.59
CA LEU A 48 25.48 3.71 7.15
C LEU A 48 24.93 3.31 8.51
N PHE A 49 25.39 3.99 9.56
CA PHE A 49 24.91 3.76 10.93
C PHE A 49 23.97 4.88 11.32
N ILE A 50 22.77 4.51 11.79
CA ILE A 50 21.71 5.45 12.16
C ILE A 50 21.41 5.23 13.64
N SER A 51 21.43 6.30 14.42
CA SER A 51 21.02 6.31 15.82
C SER A 51 19.77 7.17 15.98
N ILE A 52 18.68 6.57 16.45
CA ILE A 52 17.38 7.20 16.63
C ILE A 52 17.07 7.25 18.13
N GLY A 53 17.02 8.47 18.67
CA GLY A 53 16.60 8.75 20.05
C GLY A 53 15.11 9.04 20.13
N GLU A 54 14.66 9.65 21.23
CA GLU A 54 13.23 9.97 21.42
C GLU A 54 12.79 11.20 20.62
N GLU A 55 13.66 12.20 20.45
CA GLU A 55 13.31 13.47 19.79
C GLU A 55 14.06 13.71 18.48
N SER A 56 15.13 12.97 18.21
CA SER A 56 15.96 13.19 17.02
C SER A 56 16.66 11.92 16.55
N ALA A 57 17.01 11.91 15.27
CA ALA A 57 17.82 10.87 14.64
C ALA A 57 19.08 11.47 13.99
N ARG A 58 20.17 10.70 13.99
CA ARG A 58 21.45 11.12 13.41
C ARG A 58 22.21 9.96 12.79
N LEU A 59 23.08 10.29 11.84
CA LEU A 59 24.12 9.38 11.38
C LEU A 59 25.27 9.36 12.39
N VAL A 60 25.91 8.20 12.55
CA VAL A 60 27.08 8.03 13.41
C VAL A 60 28.23 7.35 12.63
N ASP A 61 29.47 7.68 12.99
CA ASP A 61 30.64 7.28 12.22
C ASP A 61 31.08 5.82 12.47
N SER A 62 30.61 5.17 13.55
CA SER A 62 30.91 3.77 13.85
C SER A 62 29.87 3.12 14.77
N SER A 63 29.85 1.78 14.81
CA SER A 63 28.91 0.96 15.60
C SER A 63 29.26 0.87 17.09
N SER A 64 29.73 1.94 17.72
CA SER A 64 30.08 1.87 19.15
C SER A 64 28.89 1.52 20.07
N ALA A 65 27.66 1.57 19.53
CA ALA A 65 26.43 1.08 20.14
C ALA A 65 26.04 -0.32 19.63
N GLU A 66 25.42 -1.13 20.49
CA GLU A 66 24.82 -2.43 20.11
C GLU A 66 23.77 -2.19 19.01
N VAL A 67 23.93 -2.85 17.86
CA VAL A 67 23.04 -2.68 16.71
C VAL A 67 21.77 -3.49 16.94
N ASP A 68 20.63 -2.82 16.98
CA ASP A 68 19.32 -3.48 17.11
C ASP A 68 18.93 -4.19 15.81
N LEU A 69 19.23 -3.57 14.66
CA LEU A 69 18.85 -4.09 13.37
C LEU A 69 19.87 -3.77 12.28
N ARG A 70 20.30 -4.80 11.57
CA ARG A 70 21.15 -4.76 10.39
C ARG A 70 20.36 -5.11 9.15
N LEU A 71 20.47 -4.27 8.12
CA LEU A 71 19.88 -4.44 6.81
C LEU A 71 20.99 -4.60 5.79
N LYS A 72 21.00 -5.71 5.05
CA LYS A 72 22.02 -5.98 4.02
C LYS A 72 21.35 -6.17 2.66
N LEU A 73 21.78 -5.41 1.67
CA LEU A 73 21.29 -5.48 0.29
C LEU A 73 22.31 -4.91 -0.70
N ARG A 74 22.10 -5.17 -2.00
CA ARG A 74 22.94 -4.61 -3.06
C ARG A 74 22.74 -3.10 -3.21
N GLU A 75 23.78 -2.39 -3.64
CA GLU A 75 23.69 -0.97 -4.00
C GLU A 75 22.61 -0.72 -5.07
N THR A 76 22.52 -1.59 -6.08
CA THR A 76 21.49 -1.53 -7.13
C THR A 76 20.08 -1.74 -6.60
N ASP A 77 19.93 -2.62 -5.62
CA ASP A 77 18.65 -2.89 -4.95
C ASP A 77 18.23 -1.70 -4.09
N PHE A 78 19.17 -1.04 -3.43
CA PHE A 78 18.92 0.18 -2.66
C PHE A 78 18.53 1.37 -3.55
N VAL A 79 19.19 1.54 -4.70
CA VAL A 79 18.79 2.54 -5.70
C VAL A 79 17.39 2.25 -6.23
N SER A 80 17.09 0.97 -6.51
CA SER A 80 15.75 0.54 -6.96
C SER A 80 14.67 0.79 -5.91
N LEU A 81 15.00 0.62 -4.63
CA LEU A 81 14.12 0.94 -3.51
C LEU A 81 13.80 2.44 -3.42
N ILE A 82 14.80 3.31 -3.55
CA ILE A 82 14.57 4.77 -3.55
C ILE A 82 13.80 5.21 -4.80
N ALA A 83 14.09 4.61 -5.96
CA ALA A 83 13.37 4.86 -7.19
C ALA A 83 11.94 4.29 -7.18
N GLY A 84 11.58 3.48 -6.18
CA GLY A 84 10.29 2.81 -6.08
C GLY A 84 10.05 1.74 -7.15
N SER A 85 11.08 1.31 -7.89
CA SER A 85 11.01 0.24 -8.91
C SER A 85 10.92 -1.15 -8.31
N THR A 86 11.36 -1.31 -7.06
CA THR A 86 11.12 -2.48 -6.22
C THR A 86 10.61 -2.02 -4.85
N ASP A 87 10.10 -2.95 -4.05
CA ASP A 87 9.73 -2.69 -2.66
C ASP A 87 10.54 -3.57 -1.69
N PRO A 88 10.66 -3.18 -0.40
CA PRO A 88 11.45 -3.91 0.59
C PRO A 88 11.04 -5.38 0.73
N PHE A 89 9.75 -5.67 0.51
CA PHE A 89 9.20 -6.99 0.73
C PHE A 89 9.57 -7.94 -0.41
N THR A 90 9.48 -7.47 -1.66
CA THR A 90 10.01 -8.17 -2.84
C THR A 90 11.50 -8.51 -2.67
N LEU A 91 12.31 -7.59 -2.14
CA LEU A 91 13.72 -7.89 -1.91
C LEU A 91 13.95 -8.89 -0.76
N PHE A 92 13.20 -8.76 0.34
CA PHE A 92 13.35 -9.63 1.50
C PHE A 92 13.04 -11.09 1.16
N THR A 93 11.92 -11.29 0.47
CA THR A 93 11.44 -12.63 0.13
C THR A 93 12.28 -13.31 -0.96
N ASN A 94 13.02 -12.54 -1.76
CA ASN A 94 13.99 -13.05 -2.73
C ASN A 94 15.43 -13.09 -2.16
N GLU A 95 15.59 -13.03 -0.84
CA GLU A 95 16.90 -13.08 -0.14
C GLU A 95 17.89 -11.97 -0.57
N ARG A 96 17.38 -10.91 -1.19
CA ARG A 96 18.14 -9.72 -1.64
C ARG A 96 18.16 -8.60 -0.59
N LEU A 97 17.26 -8.65 0.38
CA LEU A 97 17.29 -7.85 1.60
C LEU A 97 17.34 -8.79 2.80
N LEU A 98 18.47 -8.81 3.49
CA LEU A 98 18.66 -9.64 4.68
C LEU A 98 18.53 -8.77 5.94
N LEU A 99 17.79 -9.27 6.93
CA LEU A 99 17.50 -8.58 8.18
C LEU A 99 18.00 -9.40 9.37
N HIS A 100 18.94 -8.84 10.13
CA HIS A 100 19.58 -9.52 11.26
C HIS A 100 19.72 -8.60 12.46
N ASP A 101 19.80 -9.13 13.68
CA ASP A 101 20.17 -8.36 14.86
C ASP A 101 21.71 -8.12 14.90
N GLY A 102 22.19 -7.39 15.91
CA GLY A 102 23.61 -7.14 16.14
C GLY A 102 24.45 -8.41 16.39
N ARG A 103 23.80 -9.55 16.67
CA ARG A 103 24.42 -10.86 16.93
C ARG A 103 24.37 -11.79 15.71
N GLY A 104 23.72 -11.36 14.62
CA GLY A 104 23.59 -12.10 13.37
C GLY A 104 22.36 -13.01 13.28
N ASN A 105 21.47 -13.00 14.28
CA ASN A 105 20.23 -13.77 14.22
C ASN A 105 19.23 -13.11 13.27
N ALA A 106 18.45 -13.90 12.55
CA ALA A 106 17.37 -13.38 11.71
C ALA A 106 16.32 -12.66 12.57
N VAL A 107 15.83 -11.53 12.08
CA VAL A 107 14.78 -10.73 12.74
C VAL A 107 13.51 -10.68 11.89
N PRO A 108 12.33 -10.44 12.49
CA PRO A 108 11.08 -10.34 11.74
C PRO A 108 11.12 -9.24 10.67
N PHE A 109 10.59 -9.54 9.48
CA PHE A 109 10.54 -8.58 8.36
C PHE A 109 9.88 -7.24 8.73
N ALA A 110 8.89 -7.28 9.62
CA ALA A 110 8.21 -6.08 10.10
C ALA A 110 9.19 -5.02 10.64
N ALA A 111 10.25 -5.41 11.34
CA ALA A 111 11.24 -4.47 11.88
C ALA A 111 12.02 -3.75 10.77
N GLY A 112 12.50 -4.49 9.76
CA GLY A 112 13.21 -3.92 8.60
C GLY A 112 12.32 -3.11 7.67
N ARG A 113 11.09 -3.58 7.45
CA ARG A 113 10.08 -2.87 6.64
C ARG A 113 9.83 -1.47 7.21
N ARG A 114 9.67 -1.37 8.53
CA ARG A 114 9.39 -0.10 9.22
C ARG A 114 10.48 0.93 8.94
N LEU A 115 11.74 0.59 9.20
CA LEU A 115 12.86 1.50 8.94
C LEU A 115 12.96 1.87 7.46
N LEU A 116 12.88 0.90 6.55
CA LEU A 116 13.00 1.16 5.12
C LEU A 116 11.86 2.02 4.59
N GLN A 117 10.62 1.79 5.00
CA GLN A 117 9.51 2.67 4.65
C GLN A 117 9.80 4.12 5.10
N THR A 118 10.35 4.29 6.29
CA THR A 118 10.69 5.62 6.79
C THR A 118 11.86 6.26 6.02
N LEU A 119 12.89 5.48 5.64
CA LEU A 119 14.04 6.01 4.92
C LEU A 119 13.75 6.29 3.43
N LEU A 120 12.88 5.51 2.80
CA LEU A 120 12.74 5.45 1.34
C LEU A 120 11.56 6.25 0.81
N VAL A 121 10.49 6.42 1.58
CA VAL A 121 9.34 7.22 1.16
C VAL A 121 9.61 8.69 1.52
N GLU A 122 9.38 9.62 0.59
CA GLU A 122 9.37 11.05 0.96
C GLU A 122 8.30 11.26 2.02
N TRP A 123 8.63 11.77 3.20
CA TRP A 123 7.64 12.10 4.23
C TRP A 123 7.01 13.46 3.95
N ARG A 124 6.45 13.64 2.75
CA ARG A 124 5.68 14.85 2.44
C ARG A 124 4.24 14.44 2.23
N ILE A 125 3.60 14.08 3.33
CA ILE A 125 2.16 14.30 3.40
C ILE A 125 2.02 15.81 3.46
N ASP A 126 1.42 16.39 2.43
CA ASP A 126 0.91 17.74 2.53
C ASP A 126 -0.29 17.71 3.50
N SER A 127 0.01 17.77 4.80
CA SER A 127 -0.99 17.74 5.87
C SER A 127 -1.98 18.89 5.77
N THR A 128 -1.56 20.01 5.15
CA THR A 128 -2.44 21.14 4.86
C THR A 128 -3.45 20.77 3.78
N SER A 129 -3.00 20.16 2.69
CA SER A 129 -3.89 19.67 1.63
C SER A 129 -4.80 18.54 2.11
N VAL A 130 -4.29 17.59 2.91
CA VAL A 130 -5.13 16.55 3.54
C VAL A 130 -6.20 17.20 4.42
N ALA A 131 -5.83 18.10 5.33
CA ALA A 131 -6.80 18.77 6.19
C ALA A 131 -7.83 19.60 5.38
N ALA A 132 -7.42 20.22 4.27
CA ALA A 132 -8.32 20.95 3.38
C ALA A 132 -9.32 20.03 2.66
N ILE A 133 -8.84 18.89 2.12
CA ILE A 133 -9.67 17.85 1.50
C ILE A 133 -10.63 17.29 2.54
N GLU A 134 -10.16 16.96 3.74
CA GLU A 134 -10.98 16.45 4.84
C GLU A 134 -12.05 17.46 5.27
N ALA A 135 -11.70 18.73 5.44
CA ALA A 135 -12.63 19.79 5.82
C ALA A 135 -13.71 20.03 4.76
N HIS A 136 -13.38 19.87 3.47
CA HIS A 136 -14.36 19.99 2.39
C HIS A 136 -15.23 18.74 2.28
N ALA A 137 -14.64 17.54 2.31
CA ALA A 137 -15.33 16.27 2.28
C ALA A 137 -16.29 16.10 3.47
N ALA A 138 -15.97 16.71 4.63
CA ALA A 138 -16.84 16.76 5.79
C ALA A 138 -18.17 17.47 5.54
N ARG A 139 -18.19 18.46 4.65
CA ARG A 139 -19.43 19.17 4.24
C ARG A 139 -20.33 18.33 3.35
N LEU A 140 -19.84 17.17 2.90
CA LEU A 140 -20.51 16.24 2.00
C LEU A 140 -20.94 14.94 2.72
N ALA A 141 -20.93 14.93 4.06
CA ALA A 141 -21.26 13.76 4.90
C ALA A 141 -22.68 13.17 4.68
N GLY A 142 -23.55 13.86 3.94
CA GLY A 142 -24.89 13.38 3.58
C GLY A 142 -25.00 12.63 2.25
N ARG A 143 -23.88 12.37 1.54
CA ARG A 143 -23.94 11.59 0.30
C ARG A 143 -24.26 10.13 0.59
N THR A 144 -25.21 9.59 -0.17
CA THR A 144 -25.69 8.20 -0.06
C THR A 144 -25.25 7.31 -1.23
N HIS A 145 -24.54 7.89 -2.21
CA HIS A 145 -24.02 7.17 -3.37
C HIS A 145 -22.70 7.80 -3.87
N VAL A 146 -21.90 6.98 -4.56
CA VAL A 146 -20.71 7.40 -5.30
C VAL A 146 -21.10 7.69 -6.73
N ASP A 147 -20.72 8.86 -7.25
CA ASP A 147 -21.00 9.21 -8.64
C ASP A 147 -20.28 8.24 -9.58
N ARG A 148 -20.94 7.91 -10.69
CA ARG A 148 -20.33 7.20 -11.81
C ARG A 148 -20.43 8.06 -13.06
N VAL A 149 -19.30 8.35 -13.68
CA VAL A 149 -19.20 9.19 -14.89
C VAL A 149 -18.35 8.50 -15.95
N THR A 150 -18.66 8.72 -17.23
CA THR A 150 -17.91 8.21 -18.38
C THR A 150 -17.42 9.39 -19.22
N GLY A 151 -16.19 9.36 -19.71
CA GLY A 151 -15.64 10.47 -20.50
C GLY A 151 -15.49 11.77 -19.71
N CYS A 152 -15.08 11.67 -18.44
CA CYS A 152 -14.90 12.84 -17.58
C CYS A 152 -13.63 13.60 -17.97
N GLU A 153 -13.82 14.84 -18.41
CA GLU A 153 -12.72 15.75 -18.77
C GLU A 153 -11.98 16.25 -17.53
N ALA A 154 -10.71 16.66 -17.69
CA ALA A 154 -9.88 17.07 -16.56
C ALA A 154 -10.47 18.25 -15.75
N ASP A 155 -11.01 19.27 -16.43
CA ASP A 155 -11.62 20.43 -15.77
C ASP A 155 -12.84 20.04 -14.94
N GLU A 156 -13.66 19.14 -15.46
CA GLU A 156 -14.82 18.60 -14.75
C GLU A 156 -14.36 17.78 -13.53
N PHE A 157 -13.36 16.90 -13.72
CA PHE A 157 -12.79 16.07 -12.67
C PHE A 157 -12.31 16.93 -11.50
N PHE A 158 -11.55 17.99 -11.79
CA PHE A 158 -11.02 18.86 -10.75
C PHE A 158 -12.09 19.71 -10.07
N ALA A 159 -13.02 20.26 -10.84
CA ALA A 159 -14.07 21.12 -10.29
C ALA A 159 -15.06 20.36 -9.41
N ARG A 160 -15.43 19.14 -9.80
CA ARG A 160 -16.50 18.37 -9.14
C ARG A 160 -15.98 17.33 -8.13
N TYR A 161 -14.77 16.81 -8.33
CA TYR A 161 -14.29 15.65 -7.58
C TYR A 161 -13.01 15.93 -6.80
N ALA A 162 -11.88 16.21 -7.47
CA ALA A 162 -10.61 16.32 -6.77
C ALA A 162 -10.51 17.53 -5.82
N ARG A 163 -10.88 18.76 -6.25
CA ARG A 163 -10.81 19.93 -5.35
C ARG A 163 -11.83 19.85 -4.20
N PRO A 164 -13.07 19.37 -4.42
CA PRO A 164 -14.01 19.14 -3.32
C PRO A 164 -13.68 17.92 -2.44
N GLY A 165 -12.76 17.05 -2.84
CA GLY A 165 -12.49 15.81 -2.12
C GLY A 165 -13.65 14.82 -2.17
N VAL A 166 -14.26 14.62 -3.34
CA VAL A 166 -15.39 13.70 -3.57
C VAL A 166 -14.92 12.47 -4.34
N PRO A 167 -15.19 11.24 -3.84
CA PRO A 167 -14.94 10.01 -4.59
C PRO A 167 -15.81 9.90 -5.83
N VAL A 168 -15.25 9.34 -6.90
CA VAL A 168 -15.98 9.13 -8.16
C VAL A 168 -15.50 7.87 -8.87
N ILE A 169 -16.44 7.14 -9.46
CA ILE A 169 -16.15 6.04 -10.38
C ILE A 169 -16.08 6.60 -11.80
N LEU A 170 -14.90 6.51 -12.40
CA LEU A 170 -14.62 6.79 -13.79
C LEU A 170 -14.88 5.50 -14.59
N GLY A 171 -16.11 5.39 -15.11
CA GLY A 171 -16.65 4.18 -15.71
C GLY A 171 -15.94 3.82 -17.01
N GLY A 172 -15.41 2.58 -17.08
CA GLY A 172 -14.78 2.04 -18.29
C GLY A 172 -13.48 2.71 -18.72
N MET A 173 -12.89 3.59 -17.91
CA MET A 173 -11.67 4.32 -18.25
C MET A 173 -10.45 3.41 -18.47
N ALA A 174 -10.39 2.26 -17.78
CA ALA A 174 -9.36 1.25 -17.95
C ALA A 174 -9.78 0.10 -18.89
N ARG A 175 -10.93 0.22 -19.58
CA ARG A 175 -11.52 -0.87 -20.39
C ARG A 175 -10.59 -1.32 -21.51
N ASP A 176 -9.95 -0.36 -22.18
CA ASP A 176 -9.17 -0.61 -23.39
C ASP A 176 -7.69 -0.92 -23.10
N TRP A 177 -7.31 -1.02 -21.82
CA TRP A 177 -5.96 -1.43 -21.45
C TRP A 177 -5.69 -2.85 -21.96
N PRO A 178 -4.49 -3.11 -22.52
CA PRO A 178 -4.08 -4.46 -22.86
C PRO A 178 -4.21 -5.41 -21.67
N LEU A 179 -3.91 -4.95 -20.45
CA LEU A 179 -4.03 -5.76 -19.23
C LEU A 179 -5.49 -6.13 -18.90
N THR A 180 -6.44 -5.20 -19.05
CA THR A 180 -7.87 -5.45 -18.80
C THR A 180 -8.49 -6.39 -19.84
N SER A 181 -7.95 -6.38 -21.06
CA SER A 181 -8.38 -7.26 -22.14
C SER A 181 -7.84 -8.70 -22.03
N LEU A 182 -6.88 -8.96 -21.13
CA LEU A 182 -6.36 -10.30 -20.89
C LEU A 182 -7.24 -11.09 -19.92
N ASP A 183 -7.51 -12.34 -20.30
CA ASP A 183 -8.03 -13.30 -19.34
C ASP A 183 -6.93 -13.78 -18.36
N PRO A 184 -7.32 -14.28 -17.16
CA PRO A 184 -6.40 -14.77 -16.16
C PRO A 184 -5.45 -15.88 -16.57
N GLN A 185 -5.92 -16.80 -17.41
CA GLN A 185 -5.09 -17.89 -17.84
C GLN A 185 -3.97 -17.38 -18.75
N THR A 186 -4.28 -16.50 -19.70
CA THR A 186 -3.28 -15.90 -20.60
C THR A 186 -2.27 -15.05 -19.83
N LEU A 187 -2.68 -14.28 -18.81
CA LEU A 187 -1.76 -13.56 -17.93
C LEU A 187 -0.81 -14.54 -17.23
N GLY A 188 -1.37 -15.63 -16.68
CA GLY A 188 -0.63 -16.70 -16.04
C GLY A 188 0.31 -17.43 -17.01
N GLU A 189 0.01 -17.56 -18.30
CA GLU A 189 0.90 -18.16 -19.28
C GLU A 189 2.08 -17.25 -19.61
N ARG A 190 1.82 -15.98 -19.93
CA ARG A 190 2.83 -15.00 -20.36
C ARG A 190 3.72 -14.50 -19.22
N PHE A 191 3.14 -14.23 -18.06
CA PHE A 191 3.81 -13.62 -16.91
C PHE A 191 3.88 -14.59 -15.72
N GLY A 192 3.63 -15.88 -15.94
CA GLY A 192 3.54 -16.83 -14.83
C GLY A 192 4.85 -17.09 -14.07
N GLY A 193 5.99 -16.76 -14.66
CA GLY A 193 7.31 -16.94 -14.05
C GLY A 193 7.67 -15.87 -13.01
N TYR A 194 6.97 -14.73 -13.01
CA TYR A 194 7.24 -13.67 -12.04
C TYR A 194 6.95 -14.16 -10.62
N GLN A 195 7.92 -13.97 -9.73
CA GLN A 195 7.73 -14.27 -8.32
C GLN A 195 6.89 -13.19 -7.69
N VAL A 196 5.80 -13.61 -7.04
CA VAL A 196 4.91 -12.72 -6.31
C VAL A 196 4.91 -13.10 -4.84
N ALA A 197 4.98 -12.08 -4.01
CA ALA A 197 4.94 -12.24 -2.59
C ALA A 197 3.48 -12.23 -2.11
N VAL A 198 3.08 -13.35 -1.50
CA VAL A 198 1.70 -13.68 -1.15
C VAL A 198 1.56 -13.62 0.36
N PHE A 199 0.59 -12.82 0.79
CA PHE A 199 0.10 -12.75 2.14
C PHE A 199 -0.89 -13.88 2.42
N SER A 200 -0.85 -14.45 3.61
CA SER A 200 -1.76 -15.50 4.04
C SER A 200 -2.04 -15.36 5.53
N ASP A 201 -3.31 -15.20 5.88
CA ASP A 201 -3.76 -15.29 7.27
C ASP A 201 -3.66 -16.74 7.74
N LEU A 202 -3.01 -16.96 8.88
CA LEU A 202 -3.00 -18.25 9.55
C LEU A 202 -4.29 -18.41 10.31
N VAL A 203 -5.10 -19.36 9.92
CA VAL A 203 -6.28 -19.78 10.67
C VAL A 203 -5.90 -20.99 11.50
N GLU A 204 -5.97 -20.88 12.82
CA GLU A 204 -6.04 -22.07 13.66
C GLU A 204 -7.45 -22.65 13.53
N ASP A 205 -7.56 -23.97 13.34
CA ASP A 205 -8.84 -24.68 13.36
C ASP A 205 -9.43 -24.58 14.78
N ALA A 206 -10.14 -23.49 15.06
CA ALA A 206 -11.05 -23.42 16.18
C ALA A 206 -12.16 -24.44 15.89
N GLY A 207 -12.15 -25.55 16.62
CA GLY A 207 -13.14 -26.62 16.50
C GLY A 207 -14.57 -26.09 16.43
N THR A 208 -15.45 -26.82 15.75
CA THR A 208 -16.87 -26.49 15.60
C THR A 208 -17.50 -26.15 16.94
N SER A 209 -17.85 -24.88 17.14
CA SER A 209 -18.75 -24.49 18.23
C SER A 209 -20.15 -25.04 17.93
N ASN A 210 -20.89 -25.43 18.97
CA ASN A 210 -22.24 -26.02 18.87
C ASN A 210 -23.32 -25.07 18.31
N GLU A 211 -22.95 -23.89 17.79
CA GLU A 211 -23.86 -22.92 17.16
C GLU A 211 -23.64 -22.76 15.64
N GLY A 212 -22.82 -23.62 15.01
CA GLY A 212 -22.62 -23.60 13.56
C GLY A 212 -21.88 -22.37 13.03
N LYS A 213 -21.24 -21.57 13.89
CA LYS A 213 -20.43 -20.41 13.52
C LYS A 213 -18.95 -20.69 13.76
N GLN A 214 -18.17 -20.78 12.68
CA GLN A 214 -16.71 -20.74 12.76
C GLN A 214 -16.28 -19.31 13.11
N ALA A 215 -15.91 -19.08 14.37
CA ALA A 215 -15.07 -17.96 14.72
C ALA A 215 -13.65 -18.31 14.27
N VAL A 216 -13.19 -17.68 13.20
CA VAL A 216 -11.81 -17.83 12.72
C VAL A 216 -10.93 -16.91 13.57
N GLN A 217 -10.08 -17.51 14.42
CA GLN A 217 -9.07 -16.76 15.16
C GLN A 217 -7.78 -16.81 14.33
N THR A 218 -7.35 -15.65 13.82
CA THR A 218 -6.08 -15.56 13.08
C THR A 218 -4.89 -15.55 14.04
N SER A 219 -4.07 -16.59 14.03
CA SER A 219 -2.92 -16.75 14.95
C SER A 219 -1.63 -16.11 14.43
N GLY A 220 -1.64 -15.61 13.19
CA GLY A 220 -0.50 -14.94 12.60
C GLY A 220 -0.67 -14.69 11.10
N ARG A 221 0.35 -14.10 10.48
CA ARG A 221 0.41 -13.79 9.05
C ARG A 221 1.68 -14.40 8.48
N VAL A 222 1.55 -15.19 7.43
CA VAL A 222 2.69 -15.78 6.71
C VAL A 222 2.82 -15.13 5.35
N PHE A 223 4.07 -14.99 4.94
CA PHE A 223 4.46 -14.49 3.65
C PHE A 223 5.17 -15.61 2.90
N THR A 224 4.69 -15.92 1.69
CA THR A 224 5.29 -16.92 0.81
C THR A 224 5.51 -16.32 -0.56
N ASN A 225 6.62 -16.71 -1.21
CA ASN A 225 6.81 -16.41 -2.62
C ASN A 225 6.33 -17.58 -3.46
N MET A 226 5.68 -17.28 -4.56
CA MET A 226 5.31 -18.27 -5.57
C MET A 226 5.30 -17.64 -6.96
N PRO A 227 5.41 -18.46 -8.03
CA PRO A 227 5.17 -17.98 -9.38
C PRO A 227 3.74 -17.41 -9.53
N LEU A 228 3.59 -16.29 -10.24
CA LEU A 228 2.30 -15.63 -10.47
C LEU A 228 1.26 -16.59 -11.07
N ARG A 229 1.68 -17.52 -11.92
CA ARG A 229 0.81 -18.56 -12.48
C ARG A 229 0.19 -19.45 -11.41
N GLU A 230 0.98 -19.86 -10.43
CA GLU A 230 0.49 -20.69 -9.33
C GLU A 230 -0.52 -19.90 -8.50
N PHE A 231 -0.22 -18.63 -8.19
CA PHE A 231 -1.14 -17.75 -7.47
C PHE A 231 -2.46 -17.54 -8.22
N ILE A 232 -2.41 -17.30 -9.54
CA ILE A 232 -3.61 -17.17 -10.37
C ILE A 232 -4.41 -18.47 -10.29
N GLN A 233 -3.80 -19.63 -10.54
CA GLN A 233 -4.49 -20.92 -10.44
C GLN A 233 -5.14 -21.14 -9.08
N MET A 234 -4.44 -20.80 -7.99
CA MET A 234 -4.97 -20.87 -6.63
C MET A 234 -6.18 -19.95 -6.42
N SER A 235 -6.14 -18.74 -6.98
CA SER A 235 -7.23 -17.76 -6.85
C SER A 235 -8.56 -18.25 -7.44
N PHE A 236 -8.52 -19.09 -8.46
CA PHE A 236 -9.71 -19.67 -9.12
C PHE A 236 -10.07 -21.08 -8.63
N SER A 237 -9.16 -21.79 -7.96
CA SER A 237 -9.37 -23.19 -7.53
C SER A 237 -10.07 -23.34 -6.16
N GLY A 238 -10.37 -22.23 -5.47
CA GLY A 238 -10.87 -22.24 -4.09
C GLY A 238 -9.77 -22.54 -3.04
N PRO A 239 -10.10 -22.51 -1.73
CA PRO A 239 -9.12 -22.63 -0.66
C PRO A 239 -8.41 -24.00 -0.69
N ARG A 240 -7.08 -23.99 -0.81
CA ARG A 240 -6.22 -25.17 -0.68
C ARG A 240 -5.58 -25.23 0.71
N ARG A 241 -5.25 -26.44 1.19
CA ARG A 241 -4.27 -26.60 2.28
C ARG A 241 -2.88 -26.28 1.71
N LEU A 242 -2.16 -25.37 2.36
CA LEU A 242 -0.77 -25.07 2.04
C LEU A 242 0.10 -25.81 3.08
N GLY A 243 0.53 -27.03 2.78
CA GLY A 243 1.18 -27.90 3.76
C GLY A 243 0.25 -28.28 4.92
N ASP A 244 0.75 -28.18 6.16
CA ASP A 244 0.00 -28.47 7.40
C ASP A 244 -0.95 -27.34 7.85
N LEU A 245 -1.01 -26.22 7.13
CA LEU A 245 -1.83 -25.06 7.51
C LEU A 245 -3.24 -25.17 6.90
N SER A 246 -4.27 -25.13 7.75
CA SER A 246 -5.67 -25.12 7.32
C SER A 246 -6.11 -23.72 6.85
N ARG A 247 -6.73 -23.70 5.65
CA ARG A 247 -7.47 -22.58 5.03
C ARG A 247 -6.72 -21.25 4.94
N VAL A 248 -5.80 -21.20 3.98
CA VAL A 248 -5.15 -19.97 3.55
C VAL A 248 -6.04 -19.24 2.54
N THR A 249 -6.39 -17.98 2.78
CA THR A 249 -6.87 -17.06 1.73
C THR A 249 -5.66 -16.28 1.22
N PRO A 250 -5.02 -16.71 0.12
CA PRO A 250 -3.82 -16.08 -0.37
C PRO A 250 -4.15 -14.71 -0.97
N TYR A 251 -3.37 -13.67 -0.68
CA TYR A 251 -3.63 -12.33 -1.19
C TYR A 251 -2.31 -11.65 -1.60
N ILE A 252 -2.22 -11.14 -2.82
CA ILE A 252 -1.15 -10.24 -3.23
C ILE A 252 -1.58 -8.83 -2.82
N THR A 253 -0.83 -8.22 -1.91
CA THR A 253 -1.14 -6.89 -1.36
C THR A 253 -0.07 -5.88 -1.74
N ALA A 254 -0.48 -4.79 -2.41
CA ALA A 254 0.38 -3.66 -2.74
C ALA A 254 1.73 -4.06 -3.40
N HIS A 255 1.72 -5.09 -4.24
CA HIS A 255 2.93 -5.57 -4.91
C HIS A 255 3.26 -4.66 -6.10
N SER A 256 4.53 -4.33 -6.29
CA SER A 256 4.95 -3.52 -7.44
C SER A 256 4.63 -4.25 -8.75
N LEU A 257 4.01 -3.59 -9.73
CA LEU A 257 3.84 -4.21 -11.05
C LEU A 257 5.22 -4.43 -11.69
N PRO A 258 5.47 -5.57 -12.34
CA PRO A 258 6.60 -5.75 -13.26
C PRO A 258 6.63 -4.66 -14.36
N ASP A 259 7.82 -4.28 -14.83
CA ASP A 259 7.96 -3.22 -15.84
C ASP A 259 7.19 -3.55 -17.13
N GLU A 260 7.17 -4.82 -17.52
CA GLU A 260 6.48 -5.31 -18.71
C GLU A 260 4.96 -5.16 -18.59
N LEU A 261 4.41 -5.29 -17.38
CA LEU A 261 2.98 -5.07 -17.13
C LEU A 261 2.63 -3.57 -17.01
N LEU A 262 3.61 -2.69 -16.74
CA LEU A 262 3.38 -1.25 -16.77
C LEU A 262 3.12 -0.72 -18.18
N GLU A 263 3.66 -1.38 -19.21
CA GLU A 263 3.38 -1.04 -20.62
C GLU A 263 1.94 -1.39 -21.04
N TRP A 264 1.21 -2.13 -20.20
CA TRP A 264 -0.13 -2.66 -20.50
C TRP A 264 -1.23 -1.91 -19.75
N ILE A 265 -0.88 -0.81 -19.08
CA ILE A 265 -1.79 0.07 -18.35
C ILE A 265 -1.48 1.52 -18.68
N GLU A 266 -2.46 2.39 -18.47
CA GLU A 266 -2.27 3.84 -18.62
C GLU A 266 -2.44 4.53 -17.27
N TYR A 267 -1.75 5.66 -17.09
CA TYR A 267 -1.90 6.45 -15.88
C TYR A 267 -3.13 7.35 -16.03
N PRO A 268 -3.91 7.57 -14.97
CA PRO A 268 -5.02 8.52 -15.01
C PRO A 268 -4.51 9.90 -15.47
N PRO A 269 -5.09 10.53 -16.52
CA PRO A 269 -4.54 11.72 -17.17
C PRO A 269 -4.84 13.01 -16.39
N PHE A 270 -5.40 12.90 -15.19
CA PHE A 270 -5.76 14.06 -14.37
C PHE A 270 -4.53 14.68 -13.69
N PHE A 271 -3.58 13.85 -13.27
CA PHE A 271 -2.36 14.32 -12.60
C PHE A 271 -1.14 14.12 -13.50
N PRO A 272 -0.10 14.96 -13.36
CA PRO A 272 1.15 14.73 -14.07
C PRO A 272 1.75 13.38 -13.63
N ARG A 273 2.45 12.71 -14.55
CA ARG A 273 2.99 11.37 -14.37
C ARG A 273 3.89 11.25 -13.13
N GLU A 274 4.60 12.33 -12.82
CA GLU A 274 5.55 12.48 -11.72
C GLU A 274 4.88 12.58 -10.35
N ALA A 275 3.58 12.92 -10.29
CA ALA A 275 2.81 12.90 -9.05
C ALA A 275 2.58 11.46 -8.56
N PHE A 276 2.53 10.50 -9.48
CA PHE A 276 2.21 9.13 -9.16
C PHE A 276 3.42 8.35 -8.66
N VAL A 277 3.23 7.62 -7.57
CA VAL A 277 4.16 6.56 -7.19
C VAL A 277 4.04 5.39 -8.17
N ARG A 278 4.99 4.46 -8.13
CA ARG A 278 4.89 3.23 -8.93
C ARG A 278 3.60 2.46 -8.59
N PRO A 279 2.75 2.12 -9.57
CA PRO A 279 1.50 1.42 -9.37
C PRO A 279 1.68 0.10 -8.66
N LYS A 280 0.70 -0.25 -7.84
CA LYS A 280 0.69 -1.52 -7.12
C LYS A 280 -0.47 -2.39 -7.55
N MET A 281 -0.22 -3.69 -7.62
CA MET A 281 -1.23 -4.70 -7.93
C MET A 281 -1.78 -5.32 -6.64
N TRP A 282 -3.06 -5.63 -6.72
CA TRP A 282 -3.85 -6.27 -5.68
C TRP A 282 -4.59 -7.43 -6.32
N MET A 283 -4.24 -8.66 -5.95
CA MET A 283 -4.83 -9.84 -6.58
C MET A 283 -5.15 -10.89 -5.54
N GLY A 284 -6.29 -11.54 -5.67
CA GLY A 284 -6.63 -12.69 -4.83
C GLY A 284 -7.98 -13.30 -5.17
N PRO A 285 -8.35 -14.41 -4.51
CA PRO A 285 -9.64 -15.07 -4.69
C PRO A 285 -10.80 -14.19 -4.20
N SER A 286 -12.02 -14.67 -4.48
CA SER A 286 -13.23 -14.14 -3.87
C SER A 286 -13.11 -14.11 -2.34
N HIS A 287 -13.72 -13.10 -1.72
CA HIS A 287 -13.70 -12.83 -0.28
C HIS A 287 -12.36 -12.36 0.29
N THR A 288 -11.33 -12.11 -0.54
CA THR A 288 -10.17 -11.33 -0.07
C THR A 288 -10.60 -9.94 0.37
N GLU A 289 -10.02 -9.48 1.47
CA GLU A 289 -10.44 -8.25 2.12
C GLU A 289 -9.25 -7.39 2.54
N THR A 290 -9.38 -6.09 2.35
CA THR A 290 -8.55 -5.10 3.01
C THR A 290 -9.44 -4.37 4.03
N PRO A 291 -9.19 -4.55 5.34
CA PRO A 291 -9.99 -3.95 6.41
C PRO A 291 -10.08 -2.44 6.32
N LEU A 292 -10.97 -1.84 7.13
CA LEU A 292 -11.19 -0.40 7.13
C LEU A 292 -9.90 0.38 7.42
N HIS A 293 -9.53 1.24 6.49
CA HIS A 293 -8.37 2.13 6.59
C HIS A 293 -8.61 3.40 5.79
N ARG A 294 -7.71 4.37 5.92
CA ARG A 294 -7.62 5.50 4.99
C ARG A 294 -6.20 5.63 4.49
N ASP A 295 -6.08 6.18 3.28
CA ASP A 295 -4.80 6.63 2.75
C ASP A 295 -4.71 8.15 2.87
N LEU A 296 -3.54 8.70 3.23
CA LEU A 296 -3.32 10.15 3.38
C LEU A 296 -2.77 10.79 2.10
N ILE A 297 -2.91 10.10 0.98
CA ILE A 297 -2.66 10.56 -0.38
C ILE A 297 -3.77 10.11 -1.31
N ASP A 298 -3.96 10.85 -2.40
CA ASP A 298 -4.94 10.49 -3.44
C ASP A 298 -4.63 9.11 -4.03
N ASN A 299 -5.67 8.37 -4.38
CA ASN A 299 -5.57 7.03 -4.94
C ASN A 299 -6.55 6.86 -6.10
N PHE A 300 -6.08 6.25 -7.18
CA PHE A 300 -6.93 5.74 -8.25
C PHE A 300 -6.87 4.23 -8.25
N LEU A 301 -7.96 3.56 -7.91
CA LEU A 301 -8.04 2.10 -7.94
C LEU A 301 -8.73 1.64 -9.22
N ALA A 302 -7.94 1.17 -10.19
CA ALA A 302 -8.42 0.57 -11.42
C ALA A 302 -8.75 -0.91 -11.21
N GLN A 303 -9.97 -1.32 -11.53
CA GLN A 303 -10.41 -2.71 -11.49
C GLN A 303 -10.14 -3.35 -12.86
N VAL A 304 -9.23 -4.33 -12.91
CA VAL A 304 -8.80 -4.97 -14.16
C VAL A 304 -9.72 -6.14 -14.49
N TRP A 305 -9.90 -7.09 -13.58
CA TRP A 305 -10.85 -8.19 -13.73
C TRP A 305 -11.59 -8.49 -12.44
N GLY A 306 -12.70 -9.23 -12.51
CA GLY A 306 -13.57 -9.50 -11.38
C GLY A 306 -14.18 -8.22 -10.79
N PHE A 307 -14.88 -8.36 -9.67
CA PHE A 307 -15.60 -7.26 -9.04
C PHE A 307 -15.08 -7.00 -7.62
N LYS A 308 -15.02 -5.71 -7.25
CA LYS A 308 -14.72 -5.29 -5.88
C LYS A 308 -15.83 -4.45 -5.31
N GLN A 309 -16.30 -4.84 -4.13
CA GLN A 309 -17.15 -4.03 -3.29
C GLN A 309 -16.28 -3.10 -2.45
N MET A 310 -16.60 -1.82 -2.49
CA MET A 310 -15.98 -0.77 -1.71
C MET A 310 -17.01 -0.25 -0.72
N ARG A 311 -16.64 -0.13 0.55
CA ARG A 311 -17.38 0.64 1.55
C ARG A 311 -16.61 1.90 1.82
N LEU A 312 -17.22 3.07 1.63
CA LEU A 312 -16.59 4.38 1.80
C LEU A 312 -17.23 5.13 2.97
N ILE A 313 -16.41 5.74 3.81
CA ILE A 313 -16.84 6.58 4.93
C ILE A 313 -16.13 7.94 4.82
N SER A 314 -16.90 9.02 4.97
CA SER A 314 -16.37 10.38 4.87
C SER A 314 -15.32 10.65 5.96
N PRO A 315 -14.23 11.39 5.64
CA PRO A 315 -13.25 11.82 6.63
C PRO A 315 -13.84 12.63 7.79
N ALA A 316 -15.03 13.23 7.63
CA ALA A 316 -15.78 13.90 8.71
C ALA A 316 -15.98 13.02 9.95
N HIS A 317 -16.02 11.71 9.75
CA HIS A 317 -16.30 10.74 10.80
C HIS A 317 -15.03 10.14 11.42
N THR A 318 -13.84 10.58 11.03
CA THR A 318 -12.54 10.04 11.50
C THR A 318 -12.46 9.88 13.02
N ALA A 319 -12.94 10.84 13.80
CA ALA A 319 -12.93 10.77 15.26
C ALA A 319 -13.79 9.62 15.84
N LYS A 320 -14.71 9.08 15.05
CA LYS A 320 -15.61 7.96 15.40
C LYS A 320 -15.12 6.61 14.86
N LEU A 321 -14.00 6.59 14.12
CA LEU A 321 -13.49 5.42 13.42
C LEU A 321 -12.29 4.76 14.11
N TYR A 322 -11.95 5.16 15.33
CA TYR A 322 -10.96 4.49 16.17
C TYR A 322 -9.65 4.19 15.42
N ALA A 323 -9.13 5.21 14.75
CA ALA A 323 -7.90 5.15 13.98
C ALA A 323 -6.72 4.68 14.86
N ILE A 324 -5.91 3.77 14.34
CA ILE A 324 -4.69 3.33 15.01
C ILE A 324 -3.64 4.45 14.86
N ALA A 325 -3.28 5.07 15.99
CA ALA A 325 -2.35 6.20 16.01
C ALA A 325 -0.90 5.76 15.73
N GLU A 326 -0.49 4.60 16.22
CA GLU A 326 0.84 4.05 15.99
C GLU A 326 0.88 3.31 14.64
N ASN A 327 1.06 4.06 13.56
CA ASN A 327 1.35 3.49 12.25
C ASN A 327 2.61 4.08 11.64
N LEU A 328 3.48 3.21 11.14
CA LEU A 328 4.80 3.57 10.61
C LEU A 328 4.80 3.86 9.11
N ASN A 329 3.71 3.53 8.42
CA ASN A 329 3.44 4.07 7.09
C ASN A 329 2.67 5.38 7.24
N PRO A 330 3.28 6.54 6.96
CA PRO A 330 2.60 7.83 7.11
C PRO A 330 1.36 7.92 6.23
N TYR A 331 1.41 7.30 5.05
CA TYR A 331 0.38 7.41 4.03
C TYR A 331 -0.82 6.51 4.25
N TYR A 332 -0.81 5.66 5.27
CA TYR A 332 -1.84 4.69 5.55
C TYR A 332 -2.29 4.89 6.98
N GLN A 333 -3.55 4.64 7.29
CA GLN A 333 -4.00 4.61 8.67
C GLN A 333 -5.13 3.60 8.83
N PRO A 334 -4.89 2.47 9.51
CA PRO A 334 -5.92 1.47 9.74
C PRO A 334 -6.88 1.90 10.86
N SER A 335 -8.09 1.37 10.82
CA SER A 335 -9.06 1.43 11.91
C SER A 335 -8.98 0.16 12.77
N GLN A 336 -9.35 0.26 14.05
CA GLN A 336 -9.61 -0.91 14.90
C GLN A 336 -10.96 -1.58 14.59
N LEU A 337 -11.84 -0.91 13.83
CA LEU A 337 -13.18 -1.37 13.54
C LEU A 337 -13.19 -2.47 12.47
N ASP A 338 -13.97 -3.51 12.73
CA ASP A 338 -14.59 -4.30 11.67
C ASP A 338 -15.76 -3.48 11.09
N ALA A 339 -15.63 -3.04 9.84
CA ALA A 339 -16.63 -2.20 9.18
C ALA A 339 -17.93 -2.94 8.83
N ASP A 340 -17.94 -4.27 8.80
CA ASP A 340 -19.15 -5.06 8.58
C ASP A 340 -19.86 -5.39 9.88
N ARG A 341 -19.08 -5.60 10.95
CA ARG A 341 -19.60 -6.08 12.24
C ARG A 341 -18.94 -5.33 13.41
N PRO A 342 -19.19 -4.02 13.54
CA PRO A 342 -18.57 -3.24 14.62
C PRO A 342 -19.03 -3.75 15.99
N ASP A 343 -18.09 -3.99 16.90
CA ASP A 343 -18.40 -4.22 18.30
C ASP A 343 -18.79 -2.88 18.94
N LEU A 344 -20.09 -2.61 19.04
CA LEU A 344 -20.60 -1.36 19.59
C LEU A 344 -20.41 -1.24 21.11
N ALA A 345 -20.12 -2.33 21.82
CA ALA A 345 -19.75 -2.25 23.23
C ALA A 345 -18.33 -1.69 23.39
N GLN A 346 -17.42 -2.11 22.52
CA GLN A 346 -16.04 -1.59 22.49
C GLN A 346 -15.93 -0.24 21.77
N PHE A 347 -16.72 -0.02 20.72
CA PHE A 347 -16.60 1.11 19.81
C PHE A 347 -17.93 1.88 19.64
N PRO A 348 -18.54 2.38 20.73
CA PRO A 348 -19.89 2.96 20.69
C PRO A 348 -20.05 4.18 19.77
N MET A 349 -18.98 4.94 19.50
CA MET A 349 -19.06 6.16 18.68
C MET A 349 -19.33 5.86 17.19
N CYS A 350 -19.10 4.64 16.72
CA CYS A 350 -19.28 4.28 15.32
C CYS A 350 -20.73 3.92 14.95
N ALA A 351 -21.63 3.79 15.94
CA ALA A 351 -23.01 3.30 15.76
C ALA A 351 -23.79 4.02 14.65
N ASP A 352 -23.65 5.34 14.57
CA ASP A 352 -24.38 6.20 13.62
C ASP A 352 -23.48 6.78 12.52
N VAL A 353 -22.35 6.13 12.21
CA VAL A 353 -21.46 6.60 11.14
C VAL A 353 -22.03 6.19 9.78
N PRO A 354 -22.43 7.15 8.92
CA PRO A 354 -22.91 6.82 7.59
C PRO A 354 -21.76 6.30 6.72
N TYR A 355 -22.11 5.36 5.86
CA TYR A 355 -21.22 4.82 4.83
C TYR A 355 -21.97 4.72 3.50
N THR A 356 -21.20 4.64 2.42
CA THR A 356 -21.71 4.37 1.08
C THR A 356 -20.99 3.16 0.51
N ASP A 357 -21.75 2.19 0.02
CA ASP A 357 -21.19 1.05 -0.70
C ASP A 357 -21.25 1.30 -2.23
N CYS A 358 -20.22 0.87 -2.95
CA CYS A 358 -20.22 0.83 -4.41
C CYS A 358 -19.48 -0.42 -4.92
N VAL A 359 -19.69 -0.76 -6.20
CA VAL A 359 -19.05 -1.89 -6.85
C VAL A 359 -18.24 -1.40 -8.05
N LEU A 360 -16.97 -1.78 -8.09
CA LEU A 360 -16.09 -1.60 -9.24
C LEU A 360 -16.19 -2.82 -10.14
N SER A 361 -16.49 -2.58 -11.41
CA SER A 361 -16.52 -3.58 -12.48
C SER A 361 -15.23 -3.51 -13.30
N PRO A 362 -14.89 -4.56 -14.08
CA PRO A 362 -13.74 -4.51 -14.98
C PRO A 362 -13.73 -3.26 -15.88
N GLY A 363 -12.60 -2.57 -15.91
CA GLY A 363 -12.39 -1.31 -16.61
C GLY A 363 -12.77 -0.04 -15.84
N ASP A 364 -13.39 -0.13 -14.66
CA ASP A 364 -13.65 1.05 -13.83
C ASP A 364 -12.40 1.53 -13.10
N ILE A 365 -12.28 2.84 -12.91
CA ILE A 365 -11.31 3.44 -11.98
C ILE A 365 -12.07 4.21 -10.91
N LEU A 366 -11.85 3.88 -9.64
CA LEU A 366 -12.32 4.69 -8.52
C LEU A 366 -11.26 5.70 -8.12
N TYR A 367 -11.58 7.00 -8.21
CA TYR A 367 -10.82 8.03 -7.53
C TYR A 367 -11.24 8.10 -6.06
N LEU A 368 -10.25 7.95 -5.19
CA LEU A 368 -10.34 8.06 -3.73
C LEU A 368 -9.48 9.26 -3.31
N PRO A 369 -10.10 10.38 -2.93
CA PRO A 369 -9.38 11.52 -2.39
C PRO A 369 -8.69 11.15 -1.07
N ALA A 370 -7.57 11.81 -0.78
CA ALA A 370 -6.83 11.63 0.47
C ALA A 370 -7.75 11.76 1.70
N GLY A 371 -7.55 10.88 2.68
CA GLY A 371 -8.27 10.85 3.94
C GLY A 371 -9.56 10.02 3.94
N TRP A 372 -10.08 9.62 2.77
CA TRP A 372 -11.30 8.82 2.69
C TRP A 372 -11.09 7.42 3.28
N TRP A 373 -11.95 7.09 4.24
CA TRP A 373 -11.96 5.78 4.85
C TRP A 373 -12.63 4.80 3.91
N HIS A 374 -11.99 3.64 3.72
CA HIS A 374 -12.50 2.62 2.85
C HIS A 374 -12.15 1.22 3.31
N ARG A 375 -13.08 0.30 3.03
CA ARG A 375 -12.88 -1.14 3.13
C ARG A 375 -13.07 -1.72 1.74
N VAL A 376 -12.25 -2.70 1.39
CA VAL A 376 -12.26 -3.34 0.07
C VAL A 376 -12.51 -4.83 0.20
N ARG A 377 -13.48 -5.36 -0.54
CA ARG A 377 -13.76 -6.81 -0.61
C ARG A 377 -13.85 -7.26 -2.06
N SER A 378 -13.12 -8.31 -2.40
CA SER A 378 -13.26 -9.00 -3.69
C SER A 378 -14.53 -9.85 -3.67
N LEU A 379 -15.42 -9.65 -4.65
CA LEU A 379 -16.63 -10.45 -4.82
C LEU A 379 -16.36 -11.73 -5.61
N GLU A 380 -15.31 -11.72 -6.42
CA GLU A 380 -14.83 -12.80 -7.28
C GLU A 380 -13.30 -12.79 -7.25
N PRO A 381 -12.60 -13.80 -7.81
CA PRO A 381 -11.17 -13.67 -8.07
C PRO A 381 -10.89 -12.37 -8.83
N SER A 382 -10.06 -11.50 -8.25
CA SER A 382 -9.96 -10.11 -8.68
C SER A 382 -8.51 -9.68 -8.87
N LEU A 383 -8.29 -8.69 -9.75
CA LEU A 383 -7.04 -7.98 -9.97
C LEU A 383 -7.41 -6.51 -10.06
N SER A 384 -6.77 -5.70 -9.24
CA SER A 384 -6.82 -4.25 -9.32
C SER A 384 -5.42 -3.70 -9.38
N VAL A 385 -5.27 -2.56 -10.06
CA VAL A 385 -4.05 -1.77 -10.06
C VAL A 385 -4.38 -0.43 -9.46
N ASN A 386 -3.62 -0.01 -8.46
CA ASN A 386 -3.83 1.29 -7.85
C ASN A 386 -2.66 2.25 -8.14
N PHE A 387 -3.01 3.53 -8.28
CA PHE A 387 -2.09 4.63 -8.56
C PHE A 387 -2.23 5.64 -7.42
N PHE A 388 -1.31 5.58 -6.45
CA PHE A 388 -1.24 6.64 -5.45
C PHE A 388 -0.58 7.88 -6.07
N ALA A 389 -1.21 9.03 -5.88
CA ALA A 389 -0.69 10.34 -6.28
C ALA A 389 -0.33 11.13 -5.04
N LEU A 390 0.92 11.59 -4.93
CA LEU A 390 1.35 12.47 -3.85
C LEU A 390 0.54 13.77 -3.92
N ASN A 391 0.01 14.21 -2.78
CA ASN A 391 -0.81 15.41 -2.69
C ASN A 391 -0.04 16.61 -3.26
N GLN A 392 -0.55 17.18 -4.34
CA GLN A 392 -0.06 18.44 -4.87
C GLN A 392 -0.92 19.58 -4.29
N ALA A 393 -0.32 20.75 -4.08
CA ALA A 393 -1.08 21.92 -3.66
C ALA A 393 -2.24 22.19 -4.65
N PRO A 394 -3.44 22.58 -4.20
CA PRO A 394 -4.57 22.86 -5.10
C PRO A 394 -4.27 23.88 -6.20
N SER A 395 -3.29 24.76 -5.99
CA SER A 395 -2.80 25.74 -6.96
C SER A 395 -1.97 25.12 -8.10
N SER A 396 -1.16 24.09 -7.82
CA SER A 396 -0.38 23.35 -8.85
C SER A 396 -1.24 22.49 -9.77
N ILE A 397 -2.46 22.19 -9.35
CA ILE A 397 -3.44 21.43 -10.13
C ILE A 397 -4.09 22.30 -11.24
N SER A 398 -3.84 23.62 -11.24
CA SER A 398 -4.45 24.58 -12.17
C SER A 398 -3.55 25.07 -13.31
N SER A 399 -2.27 24.69 -13.34
CA SER A 399 -1.42 25.06 -14.47
C SER A 399 -1.66 24.10 -15.62
N THR A 400 -2.69 24.41 -16.40
CA THR A 400 -2.77 24.07 -17.82
C THR A 400 -1.39 24.16 -18.45
N SER A 401 -0.83 23.01 -18.86
CA SER A 401 0.25 22.99 -19.83
C SER A 401 -0.37 23.41 -21.16
N ALA A 402 -0.09 24.64 -21.57
CA ALA A 402 -0.22 25.07 -22.96
C ALA A 402 0.72 24.28 -23.88
#